data_AF-A0A1E3LW29-F1
#
_entry.id   AF-A0A1E3LW29-F1
#
_cell.length_a   1.000
_cell.length_b   1.000
_cell.length_c   1.000
_cell.angle_alpha   90.00
_cell.angle_beta   90.00
_cell.angle_gamma   90.00
#
_symmetry.space_group_name_H-M   'P 1'
#
loop_
_entity.id
_entity.type
_entity.pdbx_description
1 polymer ?
#
loop_
_entity_poly.entity_id
_entity_poly.type
_entity_poly.pdbx_seq_one_letter_code
_entity_poly.pdbx_strand_id
1 'polypeptide(L)'
;MNREFEIFGKLEAARAKVLNLAETDGMREYFSDGCAFTISELQLSGGAASFIATCTVCTRGGLRIPVYGDFVESGDRSDLDPHAFARTIYAAARQLINDSLVHEKRKAELKSMIETKLAGARLEGIQLDLVSITELPVLASHPNRDGEVYFDITITQPGDDGEIETFHHDAADAEEFGLYVDSKIIAPLKRALAA
;
A
#
# COMPACT_ATOMS: atom_id res chain seq x y z
N MET A 1 23.53 -30.17 -14.28
CA MET A 1 23.14 -29.12 -13.31
C MET A 1 21.68 -28.80 -13.61
N ASN A 2 20.78 -28.86 -12.62
CA ASN A 2 19.35 -28.66 -12.86
C ASN A 2 19.11 -27.21 -13.30
N ARG A 3 18.40 -26.97 -14.41
CA ARG A 3 18.19 -25.61 -14.98
C ARG A 3 17.49 -24.67 -14.00
N GLU A 4 16.66 -25.24 -13.13
CA GLU A 4 15.99 -24.55 -12.02
C GLU A 4 17.00 -23.93 -11.03
N PHE A 5 18.10 -24.63 -10.71
CA PHE A 5 19.15 -24.08 -9.83
C PHE A 5 19.89 -22.89 -10.46
N GLU A 6 20.03 -22.85 -11.79
CA GLU A 6 20.66 -21.74 -12.48
C GLU A 6 19.76 -20.49 -12.46
N ILE A 7 18.46 -20.65 -12.73
CA ILE A 7 17.48 -19.55 -12.65
C ILE A 7 17.40 -19.03 -11.22
N PHE A 8 17.34 -19.92 -10.23
CA PHE A 8 17.33 -19.53 -8.81
C PHE A 8 18.60 -18.72 -8.44
N GLY A 9 19.78 -19.16 -8.87
CA GLY A 9 21.03 -18.44 -8.64
C GLY A 9 21.06 -17.05 -9.29
N LYS A 10 20.51 -16.91 -10.50
CA LYS A 10 20.35 -15.61 -11.19
C LYS A 10 19.39 -14.68 -10.44
N LEU A 11 18.29 -15.20 -9.89
CA LEU A 11 17.33 -14.42 -9.12
C LEU A 11 17.88 -13.99 -7.74
N GLU A 12 18.66 -14.83 -7.07
CA GLU A 12 19.39 -14.44 -5.84
C GLU A 12 20.45 -13.36 -6.11
N ALA A 13 21.16 -13.44 -7.25
CA ALA A 13 22.06 -12.36 -7.67
C ALA A 13 21.31 -11.04 -7.92
N ALA A 14 20.10 -11.12 -8.50
CA ALA A 14 19.25 -9.96 -8.69
C ALA A 14 18.78 -9.36 -7.35
N ARG A 15 18.41 -10.19 -6.37
CA ARG A 15 18.07 -9.75 -5.01
C ARG A 15 19.20 -8.95 -4.38
N ALA A 16 20.43 -9.48 -4.38
CA ALA A 16 21.59 -8.77 -3.84
C ALA A 16 21.79 -7.41 -4.53
N LYS A 17 21.52 -7.34 -5.84
CA LYS A 17 21.63 -6.09 -6.60
C LYS A 17 20.55 -5.08 -6.24
N VAL A 18 19.30 -5.50 -6.05
CA VAL A 18 18.22 -4.63 -5.56
C VAL A 18 18.59 -4.00 -4.22
N LEU A 19 19.12 -4.79 -3.28
CA LEU A 19 19.50 -4.29 -1.96
C LEU A 19 20.67 -3.30 -2.03
N ASN A 20 21.65 -3.54 -2.91
CA ASN A 20 22.76 -2.62 -3.14
C ASN A 20 22.30 -1.29 -3.79
N LEU A 21 21.35 -1.34 -4.73
CA LEU A 21 20.73 -0.16 -5.30
C LEU A 21 19.98 0.65 -4.23
N ALA A 22 19.21 -0.03 -3.38
CA ALA A 22 18.50 0.59 -2.27
C ALA A 22 19.47 1.24 -1.27
N GLU A 23 20.60 0.61 -0.97
CA GLU A 23 21.62 1.20 -0.09
C GLU A 23 22.27 2.45 -0.72
N THR A 24 22.58 2.39 -2.01
CA THR A 24 23.16 3.51 -2.76
C THR A 24 22.24 4.74 -2.77
N ASP A 25 20.93 4.51 -2.90
CA ASP A 25 19.92 5.58 -2.92
C ASP A 25 19.43 5.98 -1.52
N GLY A 26 19.98 5.39 -0.44
CA GLY A 26 19.55 5.68 0.94
C GLY A 26 18.16 5.12 1.31
N MET A 27 17.66 4.15 0.56
CA MET A 27 16.33 3.52 0.72
C MET A 27 16.39 2.14 1.41
N ARG A 28 17.54 1.72 1.96
CA ARG A 28 17.71 0.38 2.55
C ARG A 28 16.67 0.06 3.63
N GLU A 29 16.22 1.05 4.38
CA GLU A 29 15.22 0.93 5.45
C GLU A 29 13.85 0.37 4.97
N TYR A 30 13.49 0.60 3.72
CA TYR A 30 12.22 0.15 3.13
C TYR A 30 12.25 -1.32 2.66
N PHE A 31 13.42 -1.96 2.70
CA PHE A 31 13.63 -3.34 2.23
C PHE A 31 14.04 -4.28 3.38
N SER A 32 13.40 -4.17 4.55
CA SER A 32 13.77 -4.94 5.76
C SER A 32 13.89 -6.46 5.50
N ASP A 33 14.64 -7.17 6.34
CA ASP A 33 14.92 -8.61 6.18
C ASP A 33 13.65 -9.50 6.19
N GLY A 34 12.49 -8.95 6.58
CA GLY A 34 11.17 -9.59 6.50
C GLY A 34 10.30 -9.15 5.31
N CYS A 35 10.71 -8.15 4.52
CA CYS A 35 10.07 -7.82 3.25
C CYS A 35 10.65 -8.80 2.21
N ALA A 36 10.07 -10.00 2.16
CA ALA A 36 10.63 -11.15 1.46
C ALA A 36 10.77 -10.87 -0.04
N PHE A 37 12.02 -10.89 -0.53
CA PHE A 37 12.24 -11.19 -1.93
C PHE A 37 11.89 -12.67 -2.10
N THR A 38 10.68 -12.95 -2.57
CA THR A 38 10.17 -14.31 -2.66
C THR A 38 10.31 -14.75 -4.10
N ILE A 39 11.03 -15.85 -4.30
CA ILE A 39 11.07 -16.52 -5.59
C ILE A 39 10.13 -17.72 -5.46
N SER A 40 8.99 -17.63 -6.12
CA SER A 40 8.02 -18.73 -6.15
C SER A 40 8.09 -19.40 -7.52
N GLU A 41 8.24 -20.72 -7.51
CA GLU A 41 7.98 -21.53 -8.69
C GLU A 41 6.47 -21.71 -8.84
N LEU A 42 5.97 -21.38 -10.02
CA LEU A 42 4.61 -21.60 -10.48
C LEU A 42 4.65 -22.62 -11.61
N GLN A 43 4.37 -23.89 -11.28
CA GLN A 43 4.20 -24.92 -12.30
C GLN A 43 2.74 -24.97 -12.74
N LEU A 44 2.44 -24.36 -13.89
CA LEU A 44 1.11 -24.48 -14.52
C LEU A 44 1.01 -25.86 -15.17
N SER A 45 -0.09 -26.58 -14.91
CA SER A 45 -0.28 -27.97 -15.36
C SER A 45 -0.04 -28.12 -16.87
N GLY A 46 0.97 -28.92 -17.25
CA GLY A 46 1.29 -29.23 -18.65
C GLY A 46 2.21 -28.24 -19.37
N GLY A 47 2.74 -27.22 -18.69
CA GLY A 47 3.65 -26.21 -19.26
C GLY A 47 5.08 -26.22 -18.69
N ALA A 48 5.92 -25.32 -19.21
CA ALA A 48 7.21 -24.97 -18.63
C ALA A 48 7.03 -24.46 -17.18
N ALA A 49 7.98 -24.71 -16.28
CA ALA A 49 7.97 -24.13 -14.94
C ALA A 49 8.09 -22.60 -15.05
N SER A 50 7.24 -21.83 -14.40
CA SER A 50 7.36 -20.37 -14.37
C SER A 50 7.93 -19.93 -13.03
N PHE A 51 8.79 -18.93 -13.01
CA PHE A 51 9.27 -18.32 -11.77
C PHE A 51 8.69 -16.92 -11.65
N ILE A 52 8.21 -16.59 -10.46
CA ILE A 52 7.79 -15.26 -10.08
C ILE A 52 8.74 -14.78 -8.99
N ALA A 53 9.48 -13.71 -9.24
CA ALA A 53 10.19 -13.02 -8.18
C ALA A 53 9.35 -11.82 -7.73
N THR A 54 8.96 -11.81 -6.47
CA THR A 54 8.29 -10.67 -5.85
C THR A 54 9.25 -10.01 -4.89
N CYS A 55 9.25 -8.68 -4.86
CA CYS A 55 9.90 -7.91 -3.82
C CYS A 55 8.81 -7.27 -2.99
N THR A 56 8.79 -7.47 -1.67
CA THR A 56 7.93 -6.65 -0.81
C THR A 56 8.71 -5.43 -0.39
N VAL A 57 8.12 -4.24 -0.48
CA VAL A 57 8.65 -3.04 0.18
C VAL A 57 7.78 -2.71 1.38
N CYS A 58 8.40 -2.12 2.40
CA CYS A 58 7.74 -1.73 3.63
C CYS A 58 7.78 -0.21 3.75
N THR A 59 6.63 0.48 3.75
CA THR A 59 6.54 1.94 3.95
C THR A 59 6.90 2.30 5.41
N ARG A 60 7.18 3.57 5.75
CA ARG A 60 7.43 3.91 7.17
C ARG A 60 6.18 3.76 8.03
N GLY A 61 5.00 3.87 7.41
CA GLY A 61 3.71 3.49 7.99
C GLY A 61 3.52 1.99 8.28
N GLY A 62 4.49 1.14 7.92
CA GLY A 62 4.45 -0.31 8.15
C GLY A 62 3.71 -1.10 7.08
N LEU A 63 3.30 -0.45 5.99
CA LEU A 63 2.56 -1.10 4.91
C LEU A 63 3.47 -1.95 4.04
N ARG A 64 3.04 -3.19 3.77
CA ARG A 64 3.76 -4.13 2.90
C ARG A 64 3.17 -4.09 1.50
N ILE A 65 3.93 -3.58 0.53
CA ILE A 65 3.50 -3.49 -0.86
C ILE A 65 4.26 -4.54 -1.68
N PRO A 66 3.57 -5.52 -2.27
CA PRO A 66 4.21 -6.45 -3.19
C PRO A 66 4.51 -5.76 -4.53
N VAL A 67 5.77 -5.85 -4.93
CA VAL A 67 6.28 -5.44 -6.23
C VAL A 67 6.44 -6.70 -7.07
N TYR A 68 5.62 -6.84 -8.10
CA TYR A 68 5.72 -7.97 -9.02
C TYR A 68 6.92 -7.77 -9.97
N GLY A 69 7.84 -8.73 -9.95
CA GLY A 69 8.82 -8.93 -11.00
C GLY A 69 8.25 -9.75 -12.15
N ASP A 70 8.88 -9.61 -13.31
CA ASP A 70 8.50 -10.23 -14.58
C ASP A 70 8.37 -11.77 -14.49
N PHE A 71 7.53 -12.35 -15.36
CA PHE A 71 7.32 -13.79 -15.45
C PHE A 71 8.51 -14.46 -16.17
N VAL A 72 9.14 -15.46 -15.53
CA VAL A 72 10.23 -16.23 -16.15
C VAL A 72 9.76 -17.64 -16.46
N GLU A 73 9.36 -17.92 -17.71
CA GLU A 73 9.10 -19.30 -18.16
C GLU A 73 10.41 -20.10 -18.27
N SER A 74 10.40 -21.38 -17.89
CA SER A 74 11.57 -22.29 -17.87
C SER A 74 12.04 -22.72 -19.26
N GLY A 75 11.75 -21.93 -20.29
CA GLY A 75 12.43 -22.02 -21.58
C GLY A 75 13.93 -21.73 -21.45
N ASP A 76 14.65 -21.69 -22.58
CA ASP A 76 16.06 -21.28 -22.58
C ASP A 76 16.17 -19.77 -22.31
N ARG A 77 16.21 -19.40 -21.02
CA ARG A 77 16.48 -18.05 -20.54
C ARG A 77 17.95 -17.87 -20.15
N SER A 78 18.86 -18.35 -21.01
CA SER A 78 20.26 -17.93 -20.99
C SER A 78 20.39 -16.40 -21.08
N ASP A 79 19.39 -15.74 -21.67
CA ASP A 79 19.22 -14.29 -21.82
C ASP A 79 18.78 -13.53 -20.54
N LEU A 80 18.38 -14.23 -19.46
CA LEU A 80 18.02 -13.57 -18.21
C LEU A 80 19.26 -12.90 -17.62
N ASP A 81 19.32 -11.57 -17.73
CA ASP A 81 20.30 -10.72 -17.06
C ASP A 81 19.80 -10.34 -15.66
N PRO A 82 20.42 -10.85 -14.58
CA PRO A 82 20.08 -10.48 -13.21
C PRO A 82 20.14 -8.97 -12.96
N HIS A 83 20.99 -8.23 -13.68
CA HIS A 83 21.13 -6.79 -13.51
C HIS A 83 19.96 -6.03 -14.12
N ALA A 84 19.54 -6.39 -15.33
CA ALA A 84 18.36 -5.81 -15.95
C ALA A 84 17.11 -6.11 -15.13
N PHE A 85 16.96 -7.35 -14.68
CA PHE A 85 15.85 -7.77 -13.82
C PHE A 85 15.81 -7.01 -12.49
N ALA A 86 16.95 -6.92 -11.79
CA ALA A 86 17.07 -6.15 -10.54
C ALA A 86 16.72 -4.67 -10.72
N ARG A 87 17.17 -4.05 -11.83
CA ARG A 87 16.85 -2.64 -12.12
C ARG A 87 15.35 -2.42 -12.30
N THR A 88 14.66 -3.31 -12.99
CA THR A 88 13.20 -3.22 -13.19
C THR A 88 12.45 -3.32 -11.86
N ILE A 89 12.75 -4.34 -11.05
CA ILE A 89 12.13 -4.50 -9.72
C ILE A 89 12.43 -3.29 -8.83
N TYR A 90 13.68 -2.85 -8.82
CA TYR A 90 14.10 -1.72 -7.99
C TYR A 90 13.42 -0.41 -8.43
N ALA A 91 13.28 -0.15 -9.73
CA ALA A 91 12.59 1.03 -10.23
C ALA A 91 11.12 1.07 -9.78
N ALA A 92 10.41 -0.05 -9.89
CA ALA A 92 9.04 -0.18 -9.41
C ALA A 92 8.94 -0.02 -7.88
N ALA A 93 9.86 -0.64 -7.14
CA ALA A 93 9.94 -0.51 -5.69
C ALA A 93 10.22 0.94 -5.25
N ARG A 94 11.16 1.62 -5.91
CA ARG A 94 11.50 3.01 -5.64
C ARG A 94 10.33 3.95 -5.92
N GLN A 95 9.59 3.73 -7.00
CA GLN A 95 8.39 4.50 -7.31
C GLN A 95 7.36 4.36 -6.17
N LEU A 96 7.06 3.13 -5.76
CA LEU A 96 6.12 2.87 -4.66
C LEU A 96 6.56 3.47 -3.32
N ILE A 97 7.87 3.46 -3.02
CA ILE A 97 8.40 4.12 -1.82
C ILE A 97 8.17 5.63 -1.89
N ASN A 98 8.46 6.26 -3.03
CA ASN A 98 8.22 7.70 -3.20
C ASN A 98 6.73 8.04 -3.10
N ASP A 99 5.87 7.24 -3.71
CA ASP A 99 4.43 7.40 -3.62
C ASP A 99 3.98 7.25 -2.15
N SER A 100 4.52 6.29 -1.40
CA SER A 100 4.21 6.12 0.03
C SER A 100 4.56 7.33 0.90
N LEU A 101 5.62 8.07 0.58
CA LEU A 101 5.96 9.32 1.29
C LEU A 101 4.90 10.41 1.03
N VAL A 102 4.35 10.46 -0.19
CA VAL A 102 3.20 11.33 -0.50
C VAL A 102 1.98 10.88 0.31
N HIS A 103 1.79 9.57 0.49
CA HIS A 103 0.66 9.00 1.23
C HIS A 103 0.72 9.32 2.73
N GLU A 104 1.90 9.27 3.35
CA GLU A 104 2.08 9.68 4.76
C GLU A 104 1.67 11.13 4.97
N LYS A 105 2.05 12.02 4.04
CA LYS A 105 1.62 13.42 4.08
C LYS A 105 0.10 13.55 3.93
N ARG A 106 -0.50 12.87 2.95
CA ARG A 106 -1.96 12.87 2.73
C ARG A 106 -2.71 12.34 3.97
N LYS A 107 -2.20 11.30 4.62
CA LYS A 107 -2.77 10.74 5.85
C LYS A 107 -2.73 11.73 7.01
N ALA A 108 -1.62 12.45 7.17
CA ALA A 108 -1.49 13.47 8.21
C ALA A 108 -2.44 14.65 7.97
N GLU A 109 -2.54 15.11 6.71
CA GLU A 109 -3.50 16.15 6.28
C GLU A 109 -4.94 15.71 6.53
N LEU A 110 -5.28 14.48 6.13
CA LEU A 110 -6.57 13.85 6.38
C LEU A 110 -6.88 13.80 7.88
N LYS A 111 -5.98 13.28 8.71
CA LYS A 111 -6.15 13.23 10.16
C LYS A 111 -6.42 14.61 10.75
N SER A 112 -5.60 15.61 10.40
CA SER A 112 -5.77 16.97 10.89
C SER A 112 -7.10 17.59 10.47
N MET A 113 -7.55 17.32 9.24
CA MET A 113 -8.84 17.79 8.74
C MET A 113 -10.00 17.15 9.50
N ILE A 114 -9.94 15.82 9.71
CA ILE A 114 -10.96 15.09 10.48
C ILE A 114 -11.04 15.63 11.90
N GLU A 115 -9.92 15.70 12.61
CA GLU A 115 -9.88 16.21 13.99
C GLU A 115 -10.48 17.62 14.09
N THR A 116 -10.22 18.48 13.11
CA THR A 116 -10.82 19.82 13.03
C THR A 116 -12.34 19.76 12.85
N LYS A 117 -12.84 18.90 11.95
CA LYS A 117 -14.28 18.72 11.72
C LYS A 117 -14.99 18.14 12.94
N LEU A 118 -14.42 17.13 13.58
CA LEU A 118 -15.01 16.52 14.79
C LEU A 118 -15.02 17.51 15.95
N ALA A 119 -13.96 18.30 16.12
CA ALA A 119 -13.94 19.38 17.11
C ALA A 119 -15.03 20.44 16.84
N GLY A 120 -15.22 20.84 15.57
CA GLY A 120 -16.30 21.73 15.16
C GLY A 120 -17.69 21.14 15.45
N ALA A 121 -17.93 19.88 15.08
CA ALA A 121 -19.18 19.17 15.36
C ALA A 121 -19.48 19.12 16.86
N ARG A 122 -18.45 18.92 17.68
CA ARG A 122 -18.57 18.87 19.14
C ARG A 122 -19.03 20.19 19.76
N LEU A 123 -18.61 21.33 19.21
CA LEU A 123 -19.11 22.65 19.64
C LEU A 123 -20.60 22.82 19.36
N GLU A 124 -21.14 22.05 18.42
CA GLU A 124 -22.55 22.03 18.04
C GLU A 124 -23.33 20.88 18.72
N GLY A 125 -22.72 20.23 19.71
CA GLY A 125 -23.35 19.16 20.50
C GLY A 125 -23.31 17.78 19.86
N ILE A 126 -22.59 17.61 18.73
CA ILE A 126 -22.45 16.31 18.06
C ILE A 126 -21.16 15.65 18.52
N GLN A 127 -21.28 14.51 19.21
CA GLN A 127 -20.13 13.74 19.65
C GLN A 127 -19.76 12.69 18.60
N LEU A 128 -18.60 12.89 17.97
CA LEU A 128 -18.00 11.95 17.02
C LEU A 128 -16.55 11.69 17.44
N ASP A 129 -16.12 10.44 17.30
CA ASP A 129 -14.77 9.99 17.64
C ASP A 129 -14.13 9.33 16.40
N LEU A 130 -12.89 9.75 16.07
CA LEU A 130 -12.09 9.09 15.05
C LEU A 130 -11.50 7.81 15.63
N VAL A 131 -11.85 6.66 15.06
CA VAL A 131 -11.35 5.35 15.49
C VAL A 131 -10.04 5.00 14.77
N SER A 132 -10.04 5.10 13.44
CA SER A 132 -8.90 4.67 12.64
C SER A 132 -8.82 5.38 11.29
N ILE A 133 -7.59 5.46 10.77
CA ILE A 133 -7.28 5.77 9.38
C ILE A 133 -6.28 4.71 8.92
N THR A 134 -6.75 3.78 8.10
CA THR A 134 -5.99 2.63 7.61
C THR A 134 -5.60 2.84 6.16
N GLU A 135 -4.32 2.71 5.85
CA GLU A 135 -3.85 2.74 4.46
C GLU A 135 -4.20 1.43 3.76
N LEU A 136 -4.86 1.54 2.61
CA LEU A 136 -5.16 0.42 1.73
C LEU A 136 -4.36 0.57 0.42
N PRO A 137 -3.33 -0.26 0.19
CA PRO A 137 -2.63 -0.26 -1.09
C PRO A 137 -3.48 -0.92 -2.16
N VAL A 138 -3.67 -0.23 -3.28
CA VAL A 138 -4.01 -0.89 -4.53
C VAL A 138 -2.73 -1.52 -5.08
N LEU A 139 -2.78 -2.83 -5.28
CA LEU A 139 -1.71 -3.62 -5.87
C LEU A 139 -1.22 -2.98 -7.18
N ALA A 140 0.05 -2.55 -7.22
CA ALA A 140 0.74 -2.26 -8.46
C ALA A 140 1.06 -3.57 -9.17
N SER A 141 0.08 -4.13 -9.90
CA SER A 141 0.24 -5.37 -10.63
C SER A 141 1.04 -5.22 -11.94
N HIS A 142 1.68 -4.08 -12.18
CA HIS A 142 2.41 -3.81 -13.43
C HIS A 142 3.45 -2.70 -13.23
N PRO A 143 4.65 -2.76 -13.86
CA PRO A 143 5.67 -1.69 -13.83
C PRO A 143 5.22 -0.34 -14.45
N ASN A 144 3.99 -0.25 -14.95
CA ASN A 144 3.40 0.95 -15.58
C ASN A 144 2.05 1.33 -14.93
N ARG A 145 1.76 0.83 -13.72
CA ARG A 145 0.56 1.23 -12.98
C ARG A 145 1.00 2.02 -11.77
N ASP A 146 0.52 3.25 -11.68
CA ASP A 146 0.64 4.08 -10.49
C ASP A 146 -0.08 3.33 -9.35
N GLY A 147 0.64 3.06 -8.27
CA GLY A 147 0.04 2.43 -7.09
C GLY A 147 -0.86 3.44 -6.40
N GLU A 148 -2.18 3.30 -6.53
CA GLU A 148 -3.11 4.13 -5.78
C GLU A 148 -3.18 3.66 -4.33
N VAL A 149 -3.10 4.58 -3.38
CA VAL A 149 -3.41 4.29 -1.96
C VAL A 149 -4.63 5.08 -1.57
N TYR A 150 -5.60 4.35 -1.03
CA TYR A 150 -6.81 4.86 -0.39
C TYR A 150 -6.68 4.75 1.12
N PHE A 151 -7.50 5.52 1.83
CA PHE A 151 -7.62 5.48 3.27
C PHE A 151 -9.00 4.97 3.66
N ASP A 152 -9.05 3.83 4.35
CA ASP A 152 -10.26 3.38 5.04
C ASP A 152 -10.33 4.09 6.39
N ILE A 153 -11.39 4.86 6.58
CA ILE A 153 -11.57 5.75 7.72
C ILE A 153 -12.80 5.31 8.49
N THR A 154 -12.63 5.12 9.80
CA THR A 154 -13.71 4.75 10.71
C THR A 154 -13.96 5.85 11.73
N ILE A 155 -15.20 6.33 11.79
CA ILE A 155 -15.69 7.30 12.77
C ILE A 155 -16.84 6.66 13.55
N THR A 156 -16.93 6.94 14.85
CA THR A 156 -18.03 6.46 15.69
C THR A 156 -18.80 7.59 16.35
N GLN A 157 -20.04 7.32 16.70
CA GLN A 157 -20.91 8.19 17.49
C GLN A 157 -21.62 7.38 18.59
N PRO A 158 -21.82 7.94 19.80
CA PRO A 158 -22.74 7.38 20.77
C PRO A 158 -24.21 7.49 20.29
N GLY A 159 -24.90 6.37 20.21
CA GLY A 159 -26.34 6.27 19.96
C GLY A 159 -27.16 6.57 21.21
N ASP A 160 -28.42 6.96 21.01
CA ASP A 160 -29.35 7.36 22.08
C ASP A 160 -29.74 6.20 23.01
N ASP A 161 -29.64 4.97 22.53
CA ASP A 161 -29.89 3.72 23.28
C ASP A 161 -28.63 3.14 23.94
N GLY A 162 -27.50 3.84 23.82
CA GLY A 162 -26.19 3.38 24.28
C GLY A 162 -25.47 2.47 23.29
N GLU A 163 -26.02 2.21 22.10
CA GLU A 163 -25.27 1.58 21.01
C GLU A 163 -24.25 2.54 20.40
N ILE A 164 -23.27 2.03 19.67
CA ILE A 164 -22.26 2.85 18.98
C ILE A 164 -22.55 2.78 17.49
N GLU A 165 -22.93 3.92 16.90
CA GLU A 165 -23.03 4.03 15.45
C GLU A 165 -21.61 4.15 14.86
N THR A 166 -21.36 3.42 13.77
CA THR A 166 -20.06 3.39 13.10
C THR A 166 -20.21 3.78 11.63
N PHE A 167 -19.37 4.71 11.18
CA PHE A 167 -19.30 5.20 9.81
C PHE A 167 -17.98 4.77 9.19
N HIS A 168 -18.05 4.06 8.07
CA HIS A 168 -16.90 3.63 7.27
C HIS A 168 -16.90 4.34 5.91
N HIS A 169 -15.73 4.76 5.45
CA HIS A 169 -15.58 5.33 4.10
C HIS A 169 -14.15 5.21 3.61
N ASP A 170 -14.03 4.92 2.32
CA ASP A 170 -12.76 4.97 1.59
C ASP A 170 -12.60 6.35 0.97
N ALA A 171 -11.46 7.00 1.19
CA ALA A 171 -11.14 8.29 0.56
C ALA A 171 -9.73 8.31 -0.02
N ALA A 172 -9.56 8.99 -1.15
CA ALA A 172 -8.26 9.22 -1.77
C ALA A 172 -7.50 10.38 -1.10
N ASP A 173 -8.23 11.38 -0.59
CA ASP A 173 -7.67 12.58 0.04
C ASP A 173 -8.60 13.24 1.07
N ALA A 174 -8.12 14.33 1.66
CA ALA A 174 -8.83 15.10 2.68
C ALA A 174 -10.02 15.91 2.14
N GLU A 175 -9.99 16.32 0.88
CA GLU A 175 -11.08 17.10 0.27
C GLU A 175 -12.31 16.20 0.08
N GLU A 176 -12.10 15.02 -0.54
CA GLU A 176 -13.13 14.01 -0.73
C GLU A 176 -13.75 13.59 0.61
N PHE A 177 -12.91 13.19 1.58
CA PHE A 177 -13.42 12.77 2.88
C PHE A 177 -14.14 13.91 3.61
N GLY A 178 -13.63 15.14 3.48
CA GLY A 178 -14.22 16.30 4.13
C GLY A 178 -15.67 16.55 3.68
N LEU A 179 -15.93 16.40 2.37
CA LEU A 179 -17.27 16.50 1.80
C LEU A 179 -18.19 15.37 2.30
N TYR A 180 -17.67 14.15 2.42
CA TYR A 180 -18.41 13.03 2.97
C TYR A 180 -18.83 13.30 4.43
N VAL A 181 -17.88 13.69 5.29
CA VAL A 181 -18.17 13.98 6.71
C VAL A 181 -19.23 15.08 6.85
N ASP A 182 -19.10 16.18 6.12
CA ASP A 182 -20.05 17.29 6.22
C ASP A 182 -21.45 16.88 5.75
N SER A 183 -21.54 16.21 4.61
CA SER A 183 -22.82 15.96 3.94
C SER A 183 -23.54 14.71 4.42
N LYS A 184 -22.80 13.67 4.82
CA LYS A 184 -23.34 12.34 5.16
C LYS A 184 -23.36 12.03 6.64
N ILE A 185 -22.53 12.69 7.44
CA ILE A 185 -22.48 12.48 8.89
C ILE A 185 -23.00 13.71 9.62
N ILE A 186 -22.30 14.84 9.54
CA ILE A 186 -22.58 16.02 10.36
C ILE A 186 -23.94 16.64 10.01
N ALA A 187 -24.25 16.91 8.74
CA ALA A 187 -25.51 17.58 8.37
C ALA A 187 -26.78 16.77 8.73
N PRO A 188 -26.84 15.44 8.55
CA PRO A 188 -27.92 14.62 9.10
C PRO A 188 -28.07 14.73 10.61
N LEU A 189 -26.98 14.63 11.37
CA LEU A 189 -27.01 14.69 12.83
C LEU A 189 -27.46 16.05 13.36
N LYS A 190 -26.99 17.13 12.74
CA LYS A 190 -27.47 18.50 13.05
C LYS A 190 -28.97 18.63 12.88
N ARG A 191 -29.53 18.03 11.82
CA ARG A 191 -30.98 18.05 11.57
C ARG A 191 -31.74 17.25 12.61
N ALA A 192 -31.19 16.13 13.07
CA ALA A 192 -31.79 15.32 14.13
C ALA A 192 -31.81 16.07 15.48
N LEU A 193 -30.73 16.77 15.83
CA LEU A 193 -30.66 17.59 17.07
C LEU A 193 -31.62 18.79 17.07
N ALA A 194 -32.00 19.28 15.89
CA ALA A 194 -32.90 20.43 15.74
C ALA A 194 -34.39 20.06 15.64
N ALA A 195 -34.72 18.76 15.57
CA ALA A 195 -36.07 18.24 15.46
C ALA A 195 -36.68 17.92 16.84
#